data_AF-A0AA39VFP1-F1
#
_entry.id   AF-A0AA39VFP1-F1
#
_cell.length_a   1.000
_cell.length_b   1.000
_cell.length_c   1.000
_cell.angle_alpha   90.00
_cell.angle_beta   90.00
_cell.angle_gamma   90.00
#
_symmetry.space_group_name_H-M   'P 1'
#
loop_
_entity.id
_entity.type
_entity.pdbx_description
1 polymer ?
#
loop_
_entity_poly.entity_id
_entity_poly.type
_entity_poly.pdbx_seq_one_letter_code
_entity_poly.pdbx_strand_id
1 'polypeptide(L)'
;MNDLCNEKVMAVAGKHQVLIFVHSRKETAKTARAIRDTALEKDTLGRFLKEDSVSREILQSHTDMVKSNDLKDLLPYGFAIHHAGMTRGDRQLVEDLFADGHVQVLVSTATLAWGVNLPAHTMLGRAGRPQYDSYGEGIIITGHSELQYYLSLMNHQLPIESQFVSKLADQLNAEIVLGTVQNAKEACNWIGYTYLYIRMLRNPGLYGLSPEVFKEDLTLEERRADLIHSAATILDRNNLIKYDRKVDISRLQIWVALLAITI
;
A
#
# COMPACT_ATOMS: atom_id res chain seq x y z
N MET A 1 -19.49 5.64 12.99
CA MET A 1 -18.06 5.21 12.90
C MET A 1 -17.23 5.86 14.00
N ASN A 2 -17.30 7.18 14.15
CA ASN A 2 -16.59 7.90 15.23
C ASN A 2 -16.95 7.40 16.65
N ASP A 3 -18.22 7.07 16.92
CA ASP A 3 -18.61 6.59 18.25
C ASP A 3 -17.98 5.24 18.61
N LEU A 4 -17.93 4.32 17.64
CA LEU A 4 -17.29 3.02 17.82
C LEU A 4 -15.76 3.15 17.98
N CYS A 5 -15.15 4.05 17.21
CA CYS A 5 -13.73 4.38 17.35
C CYS A 5 -13.46 4.92 18.76
N ASN A 6 -14.25 5.89 19.22
CA ASN A 6 -14.16 6.45 20.56
C ASN A 6 -14.31 5.36 21.62
N GLU A 7 -15.34 4.51 21.53
CA GLU A 7 -15.55 3.41 22.48
C GLU A 7 -14.33 2.49 22.60
N LYS A 8 -13.74 2.09 21.46
CA LYS A 8 -12.55 1.23 21.45
C LYS A 8 -11.31 1.92 22.00
N VAL A 9 -11.08 3.18 21.64
CA VAL A 9 -9.97 3.99 22.17
C VAL A 9 -10.11 4.16 23.69
N MET A 10 -11.32 4.44 24.18
CA MET A 10 -11.59 4.58 25.61
C MET A 10 -11.39 3.27 26.40
N ALA A 11 -11.63 2.11 25.78
CA ALA A 11 -11.45 0.80 26.42
C ALA A 11 -9.97 0.47 26.69
N VAL A 12 -9.06 0.97 25.85
CA VAL A 12 -7.60 0.76 25.95
C VAL A 12 -6.85 1.94 26.55
N ALA A 13 -7.55 3.07 26.79
CA ALA A 13 -6.99 4.29 27.37
C ALA A 13 -6.23 4.02 28.68
N GLY A 14 -4.98 4.48 28.75
CA GLY A 14 -4.10 4.35 29.91
C GLY A 14 -3.41 3.00 30.06
N LYS A 15 -3.73 2.00 29.22
CA LYS A 15 -3.07 0.69 29.22
C LYS A 15 -2.07 0.55 28.08
N HIS A 16 -2.48 0.96 26.88
CA HIS A 16 -1.69 0.84 25.66
C HIS A 16 -1.78 2.12 24.83
N GLN A 17 -0.71 2.38 24.06
CA GLN A 17 -0.72 3.44 23.06
C GLN A 17 -1.57 3.02 21.87
N VAL A 18 -2.30 3.97 21.30
CA VAL A 18 -3.23 3.74 20.20
C VAL A 18 -2.75 4.48 18.95
N LEU A 19 -2.65 3.75 17.85
CA LEU A 19 -2.37 4.29 16.52
C LEU A 19 -3.60 4.12 15.63
N ILE A 20 -4.19 5.24 15.22
CA ILE A 20 -5.43 5.28 14.42
C ILE A 20 -5.06 5.70 13.00
N PHE A 21 -5.46 4.91 12.01
CA PHE A 21 -5.28 5.25 10.61
C PHE A 21 -6.57 5.80 10.00
N VAL A 22 -6.47 6.94 9.32
CA VAL A 22 -7.57 7.63 8.63
C VAL A 22 -7.23 7.89 7.18
N HIS A 23 -8.24 8.22 6.37
CA HIS A 23 -8.07 8.30 4.91
C HIS A 23 -7.58 9.66 4.43
N SER A 24 -7.70 10.74 5.24
CA SER A 24 -7.31 12.09 4.82
C SER A 24 -6.60 12.90 5.91
N ARG A 25 -5.81 13.88 5.47
CA ARG A 25 -5.09 14.84 6.34
C ARG A 25 -6.05 15.69 7.18
N LYS A 26 -7.23 16.02 6.64
CA LYS A 26 -8.23 16.80 7.39
C LYS A 26 -8.91 15.94 8.46
N GLU A 27 -9.09 14.65 8.16
CA GLU A 27 -9.70 13.70 9.08
C GLU A 27 -8.80 13.36 10.25
N THR A 28 -7.46 13.39 10.12
CA THR A 28 -6.56 13.13 11.27
C THR A 28 -6.85 14.09 12.42
N ALA A 29 -6.90 15.39 12.11
CA ALA A 29 -7.18 16.43 13.11
C ALA A 29 -8.63 16.39 13.60
N LYS A 30 -9.59 16.10 12.71
CA LYS A 30 -11.01 15.98 13.08
C LYS A 30 -11.25 14.81 14.05
N THR A 31 -10.68 13.64 13.76
CA THR A 31 -10.82 12.43 14.58
C THR A 31 -10.08 12.59 15.91
N ALA A 32 -8.87 13.14 15.90
CA ALA A 32 -8.12 13.41 17.13
C ALA A 32 -8.88 14.38 18.06
N ARG A 33 -9.42 15.48 17.51
CA ARG A 33 -10.29 16.40 18.28
C ARG A 33 -11.55 15.73 18.79
N ALA A 34 -12.25 14.97 17.96
CA ALA A 34 -13.48 14.29 18.37
C ALA A 34 -13.24 13.32 19.54
N ILE A 35 -12.13 12.58 19.54
CA ILE A 35 -11.76 11.69 20.64
C ILE A 35 -11.44 12.50 21.90
N ARG A 36 -10.62 13.56 21.77
CA ARG A 36 -10.28 14.45 22.88
C ARG A 36 -11.52 15.08 23.51
N ASP A 37 -12.40 15.65 22.69
CA ASP A 37 -13.62 16.34 23.14
C ASP A 37 -14.56 15.36 23.86
N THR A 38 -14.70 14.14 23.33
CA THR A 38 -15.46 13.07 23.99
C THR A 38 -14.82 12.65 25.32
N ALA A 39 -13.48 12.61 25.40
CA ALA A 39 -12.76 12.29 26.64
C ALA A 39 -12.90 13.39 27.70
N LEU A 40 -12.95 14.66 27.27
CA LEU A 40 -13.23 15.83 28.11
C LEU A 40 -14.67 15.78 28.65
N GLU A 41 -15.65 15.56 27.78
CA GLU A 41 -17.07 15.46 28.17
C GLU A 41 -17.33 14.34 29.18
N LYS A 42 -16.58 13.23 29.09
CA LYS A 42 -16.70 12.08 29.98
C LYS A 42 -15.79 12.13 31.22
N ASP A 43 -15.03 13.21 31.40
CA ASP A 43 -14.02 13.37 32.47
C ASP A 43 -13.03 12.18 32.56
N THR A 44 -12.60 11.70 31.40
CA THR A 44 -11.70 10.53 31.26
C THR A 44 -10.35 10.89 30.66
N LEU A 45 -10.12 12.18 30.43
CA LEU A 45 -8.89 12.72 29.88
C LEU A 45 -7.65 12.32 30.69
N GLY A 46 -7.78 12.25 32.02
CA GLY A 46 -6.70 11.83 32.93
C GLY A 46 -6.15 10.43 32.64
N ARG A 47 -6.89 9.58 31.92
CA ARG A 47 -6.42 8.24 31.50
C ARG A 47 -5.42 8.28 30.35
N PHE A 48 -5.42 9.36 29.56
CA PHE A 48 -4.54 9.52 28.39
C PHE A 48 -3.24 10.26 28.72
N LEU A 49 -3.14 10.84 29.91
CA LEU A 49 -1.93 11.47 30.40
C LEU A 49 -1.30 10.53 31.43
N LYS A 50 -0.02 10.20 31.25
CA LYS A 50 0.73 9.58 32.34
C LYS A 50 0.75 10.55 33.52
N GLU A 51 0.53 10.03 34.73
CA GLU A 51 0.50 10.84 35.97
C GLU A 51 1.86 11.48 36.32
N ASP A 52 2.92 11.11 35.61
CA ASP A 52 4.25 11.68 35.78
C ASP A 52 4.27 13.16 35.36
N SER A 53 4.50 14.06 36.32
CA SER A 53 4.66 15.51 36.09
C SER A 53 5.63 15.83 34.95
N VAL A 54 6.66 14.99 34.79
CA VAL A 54 7.68 15.09 33.74
C VAL A 54 7.09 14.95 32.34
N SER A 55 6.17 13.99 32.11
CA SER A 55 5.57 13.80 30.79
C SER A 55 4.75 15.02 30.36
N ARG A 56 4.06 15.65 31.32
CA ARG A 56 3.24 16.84 31.06
C ARG A 56 4.09 18.07 30.78
N GLU A 57 5.19 18.26 31.52
CA GLU A 57 6.15 19.34 31.26
C GLU A 57 6.81 19.19 29.90
N ILE A 58 7.23 17.97 29.52
CA ILE A 58 7.80 17.67 28.20
C ILE A 58 6.78 17.99 27.09
N LEU A 59 5.53 17.57 27.22
CA LEU A 59 4.51 17.87 26.21
C LEU A 59 4.26 19.37 26.09
N GLN A 60 4.25 20.10 27.21
CA GLN A 60 4.06 21.54 27.21
C GLN A 60 5.25 22.28 26.56
N SER A 61 6.49 21.92 26.88
CA SER A 61 7.68 22.56 26.31
C SER A 61 7.79 22.36 24.80
N HIS A 62 7.43 21.16 24.33
CA HIS A 62 7.46 20.84 22.91
C HIS A 62 6.26 21.43 22.15
N THR A 63 5.14 21.69 22.83
CA THR A 63 3.97 22.36 22.23
C THR A 63 4.32 23.76 21.71
N ASP A 64 5.18 24.49 22.41
CA ASP A 64 5.61 25.84 22.00
C ASP A 64 6.49 25.83 20.73
N MET A 65 7.23 24.74 20.51
CA MET A 65 8.12 24.57 19.37
C MET A 65 7.40 24.18 18.07
N VAL A 66 6.21 23.61 18.17
CA VAL A 66 5.47 23.08 17.03
C VAL A 66 4.88 24.20 16.17
N LYS A 67 4.87 24.02 14.85
CA LYS A 67 4.30 25.03 13.93
C LYS A 67 2.81 24.82 13.66
N SER A 68 2.33 23.59 13.74
CA SER A 68 0.93 23.25 13.45
C SER A 68 0.00 23.64 14.60
N ASN A 69 -1.02 24.45 14.31
CA ASN A 69 -2.07 24.80 15.27
C ASN A 69 -2.85 23.58 15.76
N ASP A 70 -3.07 22.59 14.88
CA ASP A 70 -3.77 21.36 15.26
C ASP A 70 -2.99 20.57 16.32
N LEU A 71 -1.66 20.53 16.21
CA LEU A 71 -0.83 19.84 17.21
C LEU A 71 -0.75 20.61 18.52
N LYS A 72 -0.69 21.95 18.47
CA LYS A 72 -0.70 22.77 19.69
C LYS A 72 -1.94 22.54 20.54
N ASP A 73 -3.07 22.30 19.88
CA ASP A 73 -4.37 22.04 20.49
C ASP A 73 -4.52 20.59 21.02
N LEU A 74 -3.68 19.65 20.57
CA LEU A 74 -3.80 18.22 20.87
C LEU A 74 -2.72 17.68 21.80
N LEU A 75 -1.47 18.13 21.64
CA LEU A 75 -0.30 17.62 22.37
C LEU A 75 -0.41 17.73 23.90
N PRO A 76 -0.93 18.82 24.48
CA PRO A 76 -1.07 18.94 25.94
C PRO A 76 -1.94 17.86 26.58
N TYR A 77 -2.77 17.20 25.77
CA TYR A 77 -3.71 16.18 26.17
C TYR A 77 -3.22 14.75 25.88
N GLY A 78 -1.99 14.60 25.35
CA GLY A 78 -1.45 13.30 24.95
C GLY A 78 -1.95 12.79 23.59
N PHE A 79 -2.56 13.67 22.78
CA PHE A 79 -3.03 13.38 21.43
C PHE A 79 -2.09 14.01 20.39
N ALA A 80 -1.84 13.31 19.28
CA ALA A 80 -1.08 13.87 18.18
C ALA A 80 -1.63 13.43 16.81
N ILE A 81 -1.24 14.16 15.77
CA ILE A 81 -1.53 13.83 14.38
C ILE A 81 -0.23 13.63 13.60
N HIS A 82 -0.27 12.78 12.58
CA HIS A 82 0.87 12.60 11.66
C HIS A 82 0.42 12.41 10.22
N HIS A 83 0.83 13.32 9.34
CA HIS A 83 0.60 13.18 7.91
C HIS A 83 1.66 13.91 7.08
N ALA A 84 1.76 13.58 5.80
CA ALA A 84 2.74 14.16 4.88
C ALA A 84 2.66 15.70 4.72
N GLY A 85 1.53 16.32 5.05
CA GLY A 85 1.37 17.78 5.03
C GLY A 85 2.02 18.54 6.20
N MET A 86 2.55 17.83 7.21
CA MET A 86 3.25 18.45 8.35
C MET A 86 4.71 18.73 8.01
N THR A 87 5.30 19.72 8.67
CA THR A 87 6.73 19.99 8.53
C THR A 87 7.55 18.78 8.98
N ARG A 88 8.74 18.60 8.41
CA ARG A 88 9.62 17.48 8.80
C ARG A 88 9.98 17.51 10.28
N GLY A 89 10.17 18.70 10.85
CA GLY A 89 10.45 18.89 12.27
C GLY A 89 9.28 18.43 13.15
N ASP A 90 8.06 18.85 12.84
CA ASP A 90 6.88 18.42 13.62
C ASP A 90 6.66 16.90 13.50
N ARG A 91 6.92 16.30 12.33
CA ARG A 91 6.81 14.84 12.15
C ARG A 91 7.81 14.08 13.00
N GLN A 92 9.08 14.47 12.98
CA GLN A 92 10.10 13.83 13.81
C GLN A 92 9.77 13.94 15.29
N LEU A 93 9.35 15.13 15.73
CA LEU A 93 8.97 15.36 17.11
C LEU A 93 7.80 14.47 17.56
N VAL A 94 6.76 14.32 16.73
CA VAL A 94 5.62 13.43 17.05
C VAL A 94 6.04 11.97 17.06
N GLU A 95 6.94 11.55 16.16
CA GLU A 95 7.49 10.19 16.14
C GLU A 95 8.27 9.89 17.42
N ASP A 96 9.13 10.80 17.87
CA ASP A 96 9.94 10.66 19.08
C ASP A 96 9.04 10.63 20.33
N LEU A 97 8.10 11.58 20.46
CA LEU A 97 7.15 11.64 21.59
C LEU A 97 6.24 10.40 21.67
N PHE A 98 5.91 9.80 20.53
CA PHE A 98 5.15 8.55 20.50
C PHE A 98 6.03 7.35 20.83
N ALA A 99 7.28 7.29 20.36
CA ALA A 99 8.21 6.23 20.70
C ALA A 99 8.50 6.18 22.22
N ASP A 100 8.66 7.35 22.85
CA ASP A 100 8.93 7.50 24.29
C ASP A 100 7.67 7.28 25.16
N GLY A 101 6.50 7.16 24.54
CA GLY A 101 5.24 6.91 25.25
C GLY A 101 4.64 8.12 25.94
N HIS A 102 5.04 9.34 25.55
CA HIS A 102 4.41 10.58 26.01
C HIS A 102 3.09 10.84 25.28
N VAL A 103 3.03 10.53 23.98
CA VAL A 103 1.77 10.54 23.21
C VAL A 103 1.08 9.19 23.33
N GLN A 104 -0.15 9.18 23.87
CA GLN A 104 -0.95 7.96 24.01
C GLN A 104 -1.81 7.67 22.79
N VAL A 105 -2.27 8.68 22.07
CA VAL A 105 -3.11 8.51 20.87
C VAL A 105 -2.52 9.27 19.70
N LEU A 106 -2.15 8.53 18.66
CA LEU A 106 -1.62 9.09 17.41
C LEU A 106 -2.57 8.79 16.26
N VAL A 107 -3.04 9.83 15.56
CA VAL A 107 -3.89 9.68 14.36
C VAL A 107 -3.08 9.99 13.10
N SER A 108 -2.96 9.03 12.19
CA SER A 108 -2.11 9.13 11.02
C SER A 108 -2.81 8.77 9.71
N THR A 109 -2.31 9.28 8.59
CA THR A 109 -2.71 8.82 7.25
C THR A 109 -1.91 7.58 6.83
N ALA A 110 -2.51 6.75 5.96
CA ALA A 110 -1.90 5.52 5.43
C ALA A 110 -0.49 5.65 4.85
N THR A 111 -0.07 6.86 4.47
CA THR A 111 1.29 7.16 3.99
C THR A 111 2.40 6.83 4.99
N LEU A 112 2.11 6.70 6.29
CA LEU A 112 3.08 6.24 7.28
C LEU A 112 3.44 4.75 7.09
N ALA A 113 2.51 3.97 6.53
CA ALA A 113 2.65 2.56 6.23
C ALA A 113 3.09 2.38 4.75
N TRP A 114 4.32 2.82 4.45
CA TRP A 114 5.11 2.50 3.25
C TRP A 114 4.38 1.82 2.06
N GLY A 115 3.97 2.62 1.06
CA GLY A 115 4.21 2.36 -0.37
C GLY A 115 3.67 1.10 -1.07
N VAL A 116 2.75 0.31 -0.51
CA VAL A 116 2.19 -0.88 -1.21
C VAL A 116 0.68 -1.04 -1.02
N ASN A 117 0.05 -1.70 -1.99
CA ASN A 117 -1.41 -1.73 -2.23
C ASN A 117 -2.25 -2.54 -1.21
N LEU A 118 -1.79 -2.66 0.04
CA LEU A 118 -2.49 -3.35 1.14
C LEU A 118 -2.25 -2.60 2.47
N PRO A 119 -2.76 -1.34 2.61
CA PRO A 119 -2.47 -0.50 3.78
C PRO A 119 -2.85 -1.16 5.10
N ALA A 120 -3.97 -1.88 5.16
CA ALA A 120 -4.46 -2.49 6.40
C ALA A 120 -3.50 -3.56 6.98
N HIS A 121 -2.94 -4.45 6.16
CA HIS A 121 -1.99 -5.46 6.64
C HIS A 121 -0.70 -4.81 7.14
N THR A 122 -0.15 -3.86 6.40
CA THR A 122 1.06 -3.12 6.80
C THR A 122 0.84 -2.29 8.06
N MET A 123 -0.35 -1.70 8.23
CA MET A 123 -0.75 -0.99 9.44
C MET A 123 -0.88 -1.92 10.64
N LEU A 124 -1.51 -3.09 10.46
CA LEU A 124 -1.63 -4.09 11.53
C LEU A 124 -0.30 -4.72 11.89
N GLY A 125 0.67 -4.76 10.97
CA GLY A 125 2.06 -5.13 11.28
C GLY A 125 2.76 -4.16 12.25
N ARG A 126 2.17 -3.00 12.54
CA ARG A 126 2.61 -2.08 13.60
C ARG A 126 1.93 -2.32 14.95
N ALA A 127 0.99 -3.26 15.04
CA ALA A 127 0.32 -3.60 16.28
C ALA A 127 1.28 -4.38 17.20
N GLY A 128 1.64 -3.75 18.32
CA GLY A 128 2.57 -4.29 19.31
C GLY A 128 4.04 -3.97 19.01
N ARG A 129 4.79 -3.64 20.07
CA ARG A 129 6.23 -3.39 20.01
C ARG A 129 6.98 -4.61 20.53
N PRO A 130 7.85 -5.26 19.73
CA PRO A 130 8.50 -6.53 20.09
C PRO A 130 9.28 -6.54 21.42
N GLN A 131 9.71 -5.38 21.91
CA GLN A 131 10.48 -5.24 23.15
C GLN A 131 9.65 -4.82 24.37
N TYR A 132 8.44 -4.29 24.17
CA TYR A 132 7.65 -3.66 25.23
C TYR A 132 6.32 -4.38 25.49
N ASP A 133 5.70 -4.92 24.45
CA ASP A 133 4.35 -5.45 24.53
C ASP A 133 4.38 -7.00 24.40
N SER A 134 3.59 -7.70 25.22
CA SER A 134 3.49 -9.17 25.18
C SER A 134 2.62 -9.69 24.04
N TYR A 135 1.71 -8.86 23.54
CA TYR A 135 0.90 -9.10 22.35
C TYR A 135 0.53 -7.76 21.70
N GLY A 136 0.22 -7.78 20.40
CA GLY A 136 -0.30 -6.63 19.65
C GLY A 136 -1.79 -6.82 19.38
N GLU A 137 -2.59 -5.77 19.59
CA GLU A 137 -4.01 -5.75 19.23
C GLU A 137 -4.23 -4.84 18.02
N GLY A 138 -4.93 -5.35 17.01
CA GLY A 138 -5.24 -4.62 15.79
C GLY A 138 -6.74 -4.62 15.51
N ILE A 139 -7.34 -3.44 15.39
CA ILE A 139 -8.78 -3.26 15.20
C ILE A 139 -9.04 -2.62 13.84
N ILE A 140 -9.82 -3.30 12.99
CA ILE A 140 -10.31 -2.74 11.72
C ILE A 140 -11.78 -2.36 11.88
N ILE A 141 -12.12 -1.11 11.58
CA ILE A 141 -13.51 -0.65 11.50
C ILE A 141 -13.86 -0.49 10.02
N THR A 142 -14.79 -1.31 9.53
CA THR A 142 -15.21 -1.35 8.12
C THR A 142 -16.72 -1.61 8.00
N GLY A 143 -17.27 -1.41 6.80
CA GLY A 143 -18.64 -1.78 6.49
C GLY A 143 -18.81 -3.30 6.45
N HIS A 144 -20.03 -3.79 6.74
CA HIS A 144 -20.32 -5.22 6.78
C HIS A 144 -20.01 -5.93 5.43
N SER A 145 -20.20 -5.24 4.30
CA SER A 145 -19.90 -5.75 2.96
C SER A 145 -18.42 -6.07 2.72
N GLU A 146 -17.51 -5.37 3.37
CA GLU A 146 -16.06 -5.50 3.18
C GLU A 146 -15.41 -6.40 4.25
N LEU A 147 -16.16 -6.80 5.29
CA LEU A 147 -15.64 -7.60 6.40
C LEU A 147 -14.95 -8.89 5.91
N GLN A 148 -15.57 -9.61 4.96
CA GLN A 148 -15.01 -10.84 4.41
C GLN A 148 -13.70 -10.61 3.65
N TYR A 149 -13.59 -9.48 2.93
CA TYR A 149 -12.35 -9.09 2.26
C TYR A 149 -11.22 -8.93 3.27
N TYR A 150 -11.42 -8.14 4.34
CA TYR A 150 -10.39 -7.95 5.37
C TYR A 150 -10.07 -9.22 6.17
N LEU A 151 -11.07 -10.06 6.47
CA LEU A 151 -10.83 -11.36 7.10
C LEU A 151 -9.99 -12.28 6.21
N SER A 152 -10.27 -12.30 4.90
CA SER A 152 -9.49 -13.08 3.95
C SER A 152 -8.04 -12.60 3.87
N LEU A 153 -7.82 -11.30 3.97
CA LEU A 153 -6.53 -10.65 3.87
C LEU A 153 -5.64 -10.94 5.09
N MET A 154 -6.25 -11.19 6.25
CA MET A 154 -5.57 -11.52 7.51
C MET A 154 -5.37 -13.02 7.72
N ASN A 155 -6.35 -13.84 7.34
CA ASN A 155 -6.35 -15.28 7.60
C ASN A 155 -5.81 -16.12 6.44
N HIS A 156 -5.77 -15.57 5.22
CA HIS A 156 -5.27 -16.28 4.06
C HIS A 156 -4.03 -15.60 3.49
N GLN A 157 -3.06 -16.42 3.10
CA GLN A 157 -2.09 -16.06 2.08
C GLN A 157 -2.89 -15.78 0.80
N LEU A 158 -3.33 -14.54 0.58
CA LEU A 158 -3.89 -14.16 -0.71
C LEU A 158 -2.85 -14.58 -1.76
N PRO A 159 -3.18 -15.50 -2.68
CA PRO A 159 -2.21 -15.95 -3.66
C PRO A 159 -1.78 -14.71 -4.45
N ILE A 160 -0.48 -14.42 -4.43
CA ILE A 160 0.07 -13.29 -5.17
C ILE A 160 -0.05 -13.63 -6.65
N GLU A 161 -0.92 -12.92 -7.36
CA GLU A 161 -1.17 -13.12 -8.79
C GLU A 161 -0.52 -12.03 -9.64
N SER A 162 -0.17 -12.38 -10.88
CA SER A 162 0.52 -11.46 -11.78
C SER A 162 -0.45 -10.45 -12.39
N GLN A 163 -0.15 -9.16 -12.24
CA GLN A 163 -0.85 -8.06 -12.92
C GLN A 163 -0.23 -7.71 -14.29
N PHE A 164 0.77 -8.49 -14.73
CA PHE A 164 1.64 -8.16 -15.87
C PHE A 164 0.89 -8.08 -17.21
N VAL A 165 -0.20 -8.84 -17.40
CA VAL A 165 -0.99 -8.83 -18.64
C VAL A 165 -1.45 -7.42 -19.02
N SER A 166 -1.88 -6.63 -18.03
CA SER A 166 -2.37 -5.25 -18.25
C SER A 166 -1.29 -4.27 -18.72
N LYS A 167 -0.01 -4.60 -18.49
CA LYS A 167 1.15 -3.77 -18.81
C LYS A 167 2.09 -4.43 -19.82
N LEU A 168 1.67 -5.55 -20.42
CA LEU A 168 2.52 -6.35 -21.28
C LEU A 168 3.02 -5.56 -22.49
N ALA A 169 2.16 -4.75 -23.14
CA ALA A 169 2.55 -3.94 -24.29
C ALA A 169 3.63 -2.90 -23.92
N ASP A 170 3.45 -2.18 -22.82
CA ASP A 170 4.42 -1.18 -22.34
C ASP A 170 5.78 -1.82 -22.05
N GLN A 171 5.78 -2.97 -21.37
CA GLN A 171 7.01 -3.67 -21.01
C GLN A 171 7.70 -4.32 -22.21
N LEU A 172 6.92 -4.88 -23.14
CA LEU A 172 7.45 -5.41 -24.40
C LEU A 172 8.12 -4.31 -25.21
N ASN A 173 7.52 -3.12 -25.28
CA ASN A 173 8.10 -1.97 -25.95
C ASN A 173 9.44 -1.55 -25.32
N ALA A 174 9.53 -1.57 -23.98
CA ALA A 174 10.77 -1.24 -23.29
C ALA A 174 11.91 -2.22 -23.66
N GLU A 175 11.65 -3.52 -23.66
CA GLU A 175 12.65 -4.53 -24.02
C GLU A 175 13.07 -4.47 -25.49
N ILE A 176 12.14 -4.10 -26.38
CA ILE A 176 12.43 -3.84 -27.79
C ILE A 176 13.36 -2.64 -27.94
N VAL A 177 13.07 -1.54 -27.24
CA VAL A 177 13.89 -0.31 -27.28
C VAL A 177 15.29 -0.56 -26.70
N LEU A 178 15.40 -1.40 -25.67
CA LEU A 178 16.69 -1.82 -25.10
C LEU A 178 17.47 -2.78 -26.00
N GLY A 179 16.82 -3.40 -27.00
CA GLY A 179 17.42 -4.39 -27.89
C GLY A 179 17.54 -5.79 -27.30
N THR A 180 16.97 -6.02 -26.11
CA THR A 180 16.87 -7.35 -25.48
C THR A 180 15.98 -8.29 -26.29
N VAL A 181 14.93 -7.74 -26.91
CA VAL A 181 13.96 -8.48 -27.72
C VAL A 181 13.94 -7.91 -29.12
N GLN A 182 14.40 -8.69 -30.10
CA GLN A 182 14.47 -8.28 -31.50
C GLN A 182 13.45 -8.98 -32.39
N ASN A 183 12.91 -10.11 -31.92
CA ASN A 183 11.94 -10.93 -32.65
C ASN A 183 10.90 -11.58 -31.71
N ALA A 184 9.79 -12.11 -32.24
CA ALA A 184 8.76 -12.72 -31.38
C ALA A 184 9.25 -13.97 -30.65
N LYS A 185 10.20 -14.74 -31.21
CA LYS A 185 10.75 -15.90 -30.50
C LYS A 185 11.47 -15.48 -29.22
N GLU A 186 12.28 -14.43 -29.29
CA GLU A 186 12.90 -13.81 -28.11
C GLU A 186 11.86 -13.21 -27.17
N ALA A 187 10.80 -12.59 -27.69
CA ALA A 187 9.71 -12.05 -26.89
C ALA A 187 8.94 -13.14 -26.12
N CYS A 188 8.69 -14.29 -26.77
CA CYS A 188 8.08 -15.47 -26.14
C CYS A 188 8.99 -16.04 -25.06
N ASN A 189 10.30 -16.13 -25.32
CA ASN A 189 11.28 -16.55 -24.31
C ASN A 189 11.33 -15.57 -23.13
N TRP A 190 11.25 -14.27 -23.39
CA TRP A 190 11.21 -13.23 -22.37
C TRP A 190 10.01 -13.38 -21.43
N ILE A 191 8.80 -13.61 -21.96
CA ILE A 191 7.63 -13.91 -21.11
C ILE A 191 7.90 -15.14 -20.22
N GLY A 192 8.63 -16.14 -20.72
CA GLY A 192 9.03 -17.33 -19.96
C GLY A 192 9.80 -17.02 -18.66
N TYR A 193 10.49 -15.88 -18.58
CA TYR A 193 11.20 -15.46 -17.36
C TYR A 193 10.33 -14.65 -16.39
N THR A 194 9.09 -14.34 -16.75
CA THR A 194 8.22 -13.49 -15.93
C THR A 194 7.45 -14.29 -14.88
N TYR A 195 7.04 -13.61 -13.81
CA TYR A 195 6.13 -14.17 -12.83
C TYR A 195 4.77 -14.56 -13.44
N LEU A 196 4.33 -13.87 -14.51
CA LEU A 196 3.11 -14.22 -15.25
C LEU A 196 3.16 -15.65 -15.76
N TYR A 197 4.26 -16.06 -16.39
CA TYR A 197 4.41 -17.43 -16.92
C TYR A 197 4.26 -18.48 -15.83
N ILE A 198 4.96 -18.30 -14.70
CA ILE A 198 4.89 -19.22 -13.56
C ILE A 198 3.45 -19.32 -13.02
N ARG A 199 2.72 -18.20 -12.98
CA ARG A 199 1.32 -18.21 -12.51
C ARG A 199 0.35 -18.84 -13.51
N MET A 200 0.55 -18.66 -14.81
CA MET A 200 -0.25 -19.34 -15.83
C MET A 200 -0.06 -20.87 -15.76
N LEU A 201 1.15 -21.35 -15.47
CA LEU A 201 1.40 -22.79 -15.25
C LEU A 201 0.69 -23.32 -14.00
N ARG A 202 0.73 -22.56 -12.89
CA ARG A 202 0.21 -23.02 -11.59
C ARG A 202 -1.30 -22.86 -11.42
N ASN A 203 -1.91 -21.85 -12.06
CA ASN A 203 -3.33 -21.54 -11.94
C ASN A 203 -3.93 -21.12 -13.30
N PRO A 204 -3.99 -22.02 -14.29
CA PRO A 204 -4.37 -21.70 -15.67
C PRO A 204 -5.76 -21.05 -15.79
N GLY A 205 -6.74 -21.54 -15.01
CA GLY A 205 -8.12 -21.08 -15.07
C GLY A 205 -8.29 -19.58 -14.80
N LEU A 206 -7.46 -19.01 -13.90
CA LEU A 206 -7.49 -17.58 -13.60
C LEU A 206 -7.01 -16.72 -14.78
N TYR A 207 -6.14 -17.26 -15.65
CA TYR A 207 -5.60 -16.57 -16.82
C TYR A 207 -6.36 -16.90 -18.12
N GLY A 208 -7.56 -17.49 -17.99
CA GLY A 208 -8.46 -17.83 -19.10
C GLY A 208 -8.02 -19.05 -19.90
N LEU A 209 -7.20 -19.93 -19.33
CA LEU A 209 -6.75 -21.16 -19.97
C LEU A 209 -7.62 -22.35 -19.54
N SER A 210 -7.93 -23.22 -20.50
CA SER A 210 -8.58 -24.50 -20.21
C SER A 210 -7.66 -25.38 -19.34
N PRO A 211 -8.18 -26.16 -18.38
CA PRO A 211 -7.38 -27.14 -17.63
C PRO A 211 -6.69 -28.17 -18.53
N GLU A 212 -7.20 -28.38 -19.74
CA GLU A 212 -6.67 -29.36 -20.70
C GLU A 212 -5.52 -28.82 -21.55
N VAL A 213 -5.22 -27.51 -21.48
CA VAL A 213 -4.17 -26.88 -22.30
C VAL A 213 -2.81 -27.56 -22.13
N PHE A 214 -2.50 -28.08 -20.93
CA PHE A 214 -1.23 -28.76 -20.69
C PHE A 214 -1.12 -30.15 -21.33
N LYS A 215 -2.21 -30.73 -21.83
CA LYS A 215 -2.15 -31.98 -22.61
C LYS A 215 -1.58 -31.74 -24.01
N GLU A 216 -1.80 -30.55 -24.56
CA GLU A 216 -1.42 -30.16 -25.92
C GLU A 216 -0.18 -29.26 -25.91
N ASP A 217 -0.09 -28.34 -24.95
CA ASP A 217 1.01 -27.37 -24.81
C ASP A 217 1.48 -27.31 -23.34
N LEU A 218 2.43 -28.19 -23.01
CA LEU A 218 3.04 -28.27 -21.67
C LEU A 218 3.75 -26.97 -21.27
N THR A 219 4.27 -26.20 -22.24
CA THR A 219 5.09 -25.03 -21.95
C THR A 219 4.37 -23.71 -22.18
N LEU A 220 3.10 -23.75 -22.58
CA LEU A 220 2.31 -22.57 -22.96
C LEU A 220 2.97 -21.74 -24.08
N GLU A 221 3.67 -22.39 -25.02
CA GLU A 221 4.31 -21.72 -26.14
C GLU A 221 3.31 -20.97 -27.03
N GLU A 222 2.19 -21.60 -27.38
CA GLU A 222 1.15 -20.98 -28.21
C GLU A 222 0.51 -19.81 -27.47
N ARG A 223 0.20 -20.00 -26.18
CA ARG A 223 -0.35 -18.92 -25.36
C ARG A 223 0.59 -17.73 -25.24
N ARG A 224 1.90 -17.96 -25.08
CA ARG A 224 2.89 -16.87 -25.04
C ARG A 224 2.95 -16.15 -26.39
N ALA A 225 2.90 -16.88 -27.49
CA ALA A 225 2.87 -16.30 -28.83
C ALA A 225 1.63 -15.41 -29.03
N ASP A 226 0.45 -15.86 -28.62
CA ASP A 226 -0.79 -15.07 -28.69
C ASP A 226 -0.71 -13.77 -27.87
N LEU A 227 -0.15 -13.84 -26.66
CA LEU A 227 0.04 -12.69 -25.79
C LEU A 227 0.99 -11.67 -26.43
N ILE A 228 2.12 -12.13 -26.98
CA ILE A 228 3.08 -11.29 -27.70
C ILE A 228 2.47 -10.71 -28.97
N HIS A 229 1.74 -11.50 -29.75
CA HIS A 229 1.08 -11.04 -30.97
C HIS A 229 0.07 -9.92 -30.66
N SER A 230 -0.72 -10.10 -29.60
CA SER A 230 -1.70 -9.12 -29.15
C SER A 230 -1.01 -7.82 -28.70
N ALA A 231 0.04 -7.93 -27.88
CA ALA A 231 0.82 -6.79 -27.42
C ALA A 231 1.52 -6.05 -28.57
N ALA A 232 2.19 -6.78 -29.47
CA ALA A 232 2.86 -6.23 -30.63
C ALA A 232 1.87 -5.54 -31.58
N THR A 233 0.67 -6.09 -31.77
CA THR A 233 -0.39 -5.46 -32.56
C THR A 233 -0.85 -4.14 -31.94
N ILE A 234 -0.92 -4.04 -30.61
CA ILE A 234 -1.24 -2.78 -29.92
C ILE A 234 -0.11 -1.75 -30.16
N LEU A 235 1.15 -2.17 -30.03
CA LEU A 235 2.30 -1.28 -30.23
C LEU A 235 2.39 -0.77 -31.69
N ASP A 236 2.16 -1.65 -32.65
CA ASP A 236 2.15 -1.33 -34.09
C ASP A 236 1.03 -0.36 -34.46
N ARG A 237 -0.19 -0.58 -33.93
CA ARG A 237 -1.31 0.37 -34.07
C ARG A 237 -1.01 1.76 -33.52
N ASN A 238 -0.17 1.84 -32.49
CA ASN A 238 0.27 3.11 -31.88
C ASN A 238 1.57 3.64 -32.49
N ASN A 239 2.08 3.03 -33.58
CA ASN A 239 3.31 3.40 -34.29
C ASN A 239 4.58 3.36 -33.41
N LEU A 240 4.59 2.55 -32.34
CA LEU A 240 5.75 2.39 -31.47
C LEU A 240 6.77 1.40 -32.03
N ILE A 241 6.28 0.40 -32.76
CA ILE A 241 7.09 -0.61 -33.45
C ILE A 241 6.55 -0.82 -34.86
N LYS A 242 7.36 -1.41 -35.74
CA LYS A 242 6.86 -2.00 -36.99
C LYS A 242 6.70 -3.51 -36.82
N TYR A 243 5.48 -4.01 -36.93
CA TYR A 243 5.17 -5.43 -36.74
C TYR A 243 4.50 -6.03 -37.98
N ASP A 244 5.20 -6.91 -38.70
CA ASP A 244 4.62 -7.63 -39.84
C ASP A 244 3.88 -8.88 -39.35
N ARG A 245 2.57 -8.94 -39.62
CA ARG A 245 1.68 -10.04 -39.24
C ARG A 245 1.84 -11.30 -40.11
N LYS A 246 2.49 -11.18 -41.27
CA LYS A 246 2.60 -12.25 -42.26
C LYS A 246 3.88 -13.06 -42.15
N VAL A 247 4.87 -12.59 -41.38
CA VAL A 247 6.13 -13.30 -41.21
C VAL A 247 5.99 -14.27 -40.04
N ASP A 248 6.20 -15.54 -40.35
CA ASP A 248 6.37 -16.62 -39.38
C ASP A 248 7.17 -16.12 -38.16
N ILE A 249 6.71 -16.48 -36.95
CA ILE A 249 7.16 -15.99 -35.64
C ILE A 249 8.71 -16.05 -35.49
N SER A 250 9.34 -16.89 -36.31
CA SER A 250 10.78 -17.10 -36.47
C SER A 250 11.59 -15.93 -37.05
N ARG A 251 11.00 -14.96 -37.77
CA ARG A 251 11.73 -13.84 -38.41
C ARG A 251 11.00 -12.51 -38.28
N LEU A 252 10.97 -11.97 -37.07
CA LEU A 252 10.58 -10.58 -36.86
C LEU A 252 11.80 -9.66 -36.92
N GLN A 253 11.73 -8.63 -37.77
CA GLN A 253 12.60 -7.46 -37.68
C GLN A 253 11.79 -6.36 -36.99
N ILE A 254 11.99 -6.21 -35.69
CA ILE A 254 11.40 -5.09 -34.96
C ILE A 254 12.27 -3.86 -35.20
N TRP A 255 11.77 -2.92 -36.00
CA TRP A 255 12.41 -1.62 -36.17
C TRP A 255 11.90 -0.68 -35.09
N VAL A 256 12.78 -0.20 -34.22
CA VAL A 256 12.50 0.94 -33.35
C VAL A 256 12.27 2.15 -34.26
N ALA A 257 11.08 2.76 -34.19
CA ALA A 257 10.82 4.04 -34.82
C ALA A 257 11.56 5.15 -34.05
N LEU A 258 12.89 5.18 -34.13
CA LEU A 258 13.75 6.15 -33.47
C LEU A 258 13.79 7.49 -34.24
N LEU A 259 12.62 8.00 -34.67
CA LEU A 259 12.57 9.19 -35.54
C LEU A 259 11.63 10.32 -35.11
N ALA A 260 11.19 10.40 -33.84
CA ALA A 260 10.41 11.57 -33.42
C ALA A 260 10.53 12.04 -31.95
N ILE A 261 11.54 11.62 -31.18
CA ILE A 261 11.82 12.26 -29.88
C ILE A 261 13.33 12.50 -29.76
N THR A 262 13.82 13.38 -30.60
CA THR A 262 15.04 14.16 -30.33
C THR A 262 14.71 15.62 -30.60
N ILE A 263 13.88 16.21 -29.74
CA ILE A 263 13.89 17.60 -29.28
C ILE A 263 13.27 17.62 -27.88
#